data_AF-A0A3N5MA76-F1
#
_entry.id   AF-A0A3N5MA76-F1
#
_cell.length_a   1.000
_cell.length_b   1.000
_cell.length_c   1.000
_cell.angle_alpha   90.00
_cell.angle_beta   90.00
_cell.angle_gamma   90.00
#
_symmetry.space_group_name_H-M   'P 1'
#
loop_
_entity.id
_entity.type
_entity.pdbx_description
1 polymer ?
#
loop_
_entity_poly.entity_id
_entity_poly.type
_entity_poly.pdbx_seq_one_letter_code
_entity_poly.pdbx_strand_id
1 'polypeptide(L)'
;MAPALLAIALTALAALAAAPAPAAAAMATAKPEQGPLNPAFVEALHDPLVGIGLGRLPSPVEVHVGAAAEARAARFAAPPSYDLRSEGRLSAVKDQGPWNTCWAFANTAAVESKLMPASPEPDFSEDNVVRRSGYFSTMDQRYDWGGWDFMAVAYFARWAGPVDESADPYDHAAGANGTRKHVQGVVMVPGRSHFTDNDLLKRLVLENGALSAGMYFDPDWSPYNEYTDDTGLHATYYSPQWENENHGVTIVGWDDAYPRDRFQGEHG
;
A
#
# COMPACT_ATOMS: atom_id res chain seq x y z
N MET A 1 -33.10 -49.06 -82.22
CA MET A 1 -33.99 -47.93 -81.89
C MET A 1 -33.98 -47.77 -80.38
N ALA A 2 -33.79 -46.53 -79.90
CA ALA A 2 -33.30 -46.17 -78.57
C ALA A 2 -34.18 -46.63 -77.39
N PRO A 3 -33.59 -46.98 -76.23
CA PRO A 3 -34.29 -46.95 -74.95
C PRO A 3 -34.02 -45.63 -74.20
N ALA A 4 -35.09 -45.07 -73.67
CA ALA A 4 -35.11 -43.84 -72.88
C ALA A 4 -34.40 -44.04 -71.52
N LEU A 5 -33.50 -43.12 -71.19
CA LEU A 5 -32.86 -42.99 -69.88
C LEU A 5 -33.68 -42.02 -69.02
N LEU A 6 -34.23 -42.57 -67.93
CA LEU A 6 -34.93 -41.86 -66.88
C LEU A 6 -33.91 -41.11 -66.00
N ALA A 7 -33.91 -39.78 -66.09
CA ALA A 7 -33.10 -38.92 -65.22
C ALA A 7 -33.81 -38.71 -63.88
N ILE A 8 -33.25 -39.25 -62.80
CA ILE A 8 -33.70 -39.00 -61.42
C ILE A 8 -33.01 -37.70 -60.97
N ALA A 9 -33.78 -36.63 -60.84
CA ALA A 9 -33.34 -35.37 -60.24
C ALA A 9 -33.31 -35.53 -58.71
N LEU A 10 -32.10 -35.53 -58.13
CA LEU A 10 -31.88 -35.45 -56.69
C LEU A 10 -32.10 -33.99 -56.25
N THR A 11 -33.18 -33.73 -55.52
CA THR A 11 -33.39 -32.45 -54.84
C THR A 11 -32.56 -32.42 -53.55
N ALA A 12 -31.44 -31.70 -53.58
CA ALA A 12 -30.66 -31.39 -52.40
C ALA A 12 -31.40 -30.34 -51.55
N LEU A 13 -32.01 -30.78 -50.45
CA LEU A 13 -32.60 -29.90 -49.45
C LEU A 13 -31.46 -29.37 -48.55
N ALA A 14 -30.99 -28.15 -48.82
CA ALA A 14 -30.05 -27.45 -47.94
C ALA A 14 -30.80 -26.98 -46.69
N ALA A 15 -30.73 -27.76 -45.61
CA ALA A 15 -31.13 -27.30 -44.28
C ALA A 15 -30.07 -26.31 -43.78
N LEU A 16 -30.36 -25.02 -43.89
CA LEU A 16 -29.56 -23.97 -43.29
C LEU A 16 -29.77 -24.03 -41.77
N ALA A 17 -28.91 -24.76 -41.06
CA ALA A 17 -28.86 -24.73 -39.61
C ALA A 17 -28.46 -23.30 -39.18
N ALA A 18 -29.42 -22.55 -38.63
CA ALA A 18 -29.15 -21.27 -38.01
C ALA A 18 -28.20 -21.52 -36.82
N ALA A 19 -26.94 -21.08 -36.96
CA ALA A 19 -26.02 -21.01 -35.83
C ALA A 19 -26.63 -20.10 -34.76
N PRO A 20 -26.56 -20.46 -33.46
CA PRO A 20 -26.99 -19.55 -32.42
C PRO A 20 -26.14 -18.29 -32.51
N ALA A 21 -26.79 -17.13 -32.67
CA ALA A 21 -26.14 -15.84 -32.55
C ALA A 21 -25.37 -15.81 -31.21
N PRO A 22 -24.14 -15.28 -31.17
CA PRO A 22 -23.50 -15.06 -29.89
C PRO A 22 -24.44 -14.19 -29.07
N ALA A 23 -24.79 -14.66 -27.86
CA ALA A 23 -25.45 -13.83 -26.89
C ALA A 23 -24.49 -12.69 -26.56
N ALA A 24 -24.58 -11.60 -27.32
CA ALA A 24 -24.20 -10.30 -26.86
C ALA A 24 -25.15 -9.99 -25.71
N ALA A 25 -24.81 -10.53 -24.53
CA ALA A 25 -25.32 -10.01 -23.29
C ALA A 25 -24.99 -8.51 -23.35
N ALA A 26 -26.02 -7.71 -23.58
CA ALA A 26 -25.92 -6.28 -23.44
C ALA A 26 -25.43 -6.07 -22.01
N MET A 27 -24.13 -5.79 -21.86
CA MET A 27 -23.65 -5.16 -20.65
C MET A 27 -24.39 -3.83 -20.64
N ALA A 28 -25.48 -3.77 -19.88
CA ALA A 28 -26.05 -2.51 -19.47
C ALA A 28 -24.84 -1.71 -18.99
N THR A 29 -24.54 -0.61 -19.66
CA THR A 29 -23.47 0.29 -19.25
C THR A 29 -23.88 0.77 -17.87
N ALA A 30 -23.37 0.11 -16.83
CA ALA A 30 -23.59 0.52 -15.46
C ALA A 30 -23.16 1.99 -15.40
N LYS A 31 -24.06 2.86 -14.95
CA LYS A 31 -23.67 4.25 -14.70
C LYS A 31 -22.56 4.19 -13.64
N PRO A 32 -21.48 4.97 -13.79
CA PRO A 32 -20.50 5.08 -12.73
C PRO A 32 -21.20 5.51 -11.44
N GLU A 33 -21.08 4.69 -10.41
CA GLU A 33 -21.58 4.96 -9.07
C GLU A 33 -20.38 5.05 -8.13
N GLN A 34 -20.51 5.86 -7.09
CA GLN A 34 -19.48 5.95 -6.07
C GLN A 34 -19.44 4.61 -5.31
N GLY A 35 -18.26 4.01 -5.21
CA GLY A 35 -18.07 2.82 -4.39
C GLY A 35 -18.33 3.11 -2.90
N PRO A 36 -18.66 2.07 -2.11
CA PRO A 36 -18.80 2.24 -0.66
C PRO A 36 -17.50 2.76 -0.05
N LEU A 37 -17.63 3.61 0.96
CA LEU A 37 -16.49 3.99 1.79
C LEU A 37 -16.08 2.81 2.67
N ASN A 38 -14.78 2.70 2.93
CA ASN A 38 -14.26 1.77 3.92
C ASN A 38 -14.89 2.07 5.30
N PRO A 39 -15.56 1.11 5.95
CA PRO A 39 -16.15 1.30 7.28
C PRO A 39 -15.15 1.79 8.33
N ALA A 40 -13.91 1.28 8.33
CA ALA A 40 -12.88 1.70 9.27
C ALA A 40 -12.49 3.17 9.07
N PHE A 41 -12.49 3.65 7.81
CA PHE A 41 -12.28 5.07 7.54
C PHE A 41 -13.44 5.92 8.08
N VAL A 42 -14.68 5.48 7.89
CA VAL A 42 -15.86 6.18 8.42
C VAL A 42 -15.87 6.20 9.95
N GLU A 43 -15.45 5.10 10.59
CA GLU A 43 -15.31 5.01 12.04
C GLU A 43 -14.23 5.96 12.54
N ALA A 44 -13.04 5.96 11.92
CA ALA A 44 -11.96 6.87 12.25
C ALA A 44 -12.40 8.34 12.15
N LEU A 45 -13.19 8.73 11.14
CA LEU A 45 -13.71 10.10 11.05
C LEU A 45 -14.64 10.52 12.19
N HIS A 46 -15.23 9.57 12.92
CA HIS A 46 -16.08 9.84 14.09
C HIS A 46 -15.34 9.70 15.42
N ASP A 47 -14.10 9.20 15.41
CA ASP A 47 -13.31 9.03 16.61
C ASP A 47 -12.84 10.40 17.14
N PRO A 48 -13.21 10.81 18.36
CA PRO A 48 -12.69 12.04 18.95
C PRO A 48 -11.16 12.02 19.09
N LEU A 49 -10.53 10.84 19.11
CA LEU A 49 -9.07 10.67 19.08
C LEU A 49 -8.45 10.96 17.70
N VAL A 50 -9.20 10.84 16.61
CA VAL A 50 -8.76 11.37 15.30
C VAL A 50 -8.69 12.89 15.34
N GLY A 51 -9.47 13.54 16.22
CA GLY A 51 -9.33 14.96 16.56
C GLY A 51 -8.04 15.31 17.32
N ILE A 52 -7.34 14.33 17.93
CA ILE A 52 -6.00 14.54 18.52
C ILE A 52 -4.85 14.20 17.58
N GLY A 53 -5.15 13.88 16.30
CA GLY A 53 -4.14 13.88 15.26
C GLY A 53 -3.03 12.86 15.54
N LEU A 54 -3.28 11.60 15.20
CA LEU A 54 -2.29 10.54 15.39
C LEU A 54 -1.41 10.32 14.13
N GLY A 55 -1.78 10.93 13.00
CA GLY A 55 -0.96 10.94 11.78
C GLY A 55 -1.46 10.03 10.68
N ARG A 56 -1.95 8.83 10.99
CA ARG A 56 -2.42 7.85 10.00
C ARG A 56 -3.91 7.61 10.12
N LEU A 57 -4.58 7.44 8.99
CA LEU A 57 -5.98 7.06 8.87
C LEU A 57 -6.13 5.85 7.92
N PRO A 58 -7.11 4.95 8.15
CA PRO A 58 -7.45 3.92 7.19
C PRO A 58 -7.74 4.51 5.80
N SER A 59 -7.48 3.75 4.74
CA SER A 59 -7.79 4.22 3.39
C SER A 59 -9.30 4.37 3.17
N PRO A 60 -9.79 5.41 2.46
CA PRO A 60 -11.22 5.67 2.26
C PRO A 60 -11.93 4.63 1.39
N VAL A 61 -11.16 3.81 0.67
CA VAL A 61 -11.64 2.72 -0.19
C VAL A 61 -10.88 1.46 0.15
N GLU A 62 -11.58 0.34 0.22
CA GLU A 62 -10.96 -0.97 0.42
C GLU A 62 -10.17 -1.42 -0.81
N VAL A 63 -9.01 -2.01 -0.56
CA VAL A 63 -8.20 -2.63 -1.61
C VAL A 63 -8.40 -4.13 -1.52
N HIS A 64 -8.69 -4.77 -2.64
CA HIS A 64 -8.80 -6.22 -2.71
C HIS A 64 -7.74 -6.79 -3.64
N VAL A 65 -7.11 -7.87 -3.21
CA VAL A 65 -6.23 -8.67 -4.06
C VAL A 65 -7.03 -9.87 -4.55
N GLY A 66 -6.89 -10.21 -5.84
CA GLY A 66 -7.60 -11.36 -6.40
C GLY A 66 -7.06 -12.68 -5.85
N ALA A 67 -7.93 -13.67 -5.65
CA ALA A 67 -7.58 -14.98 -5.09
C ALA A 67 -6.41 -15.68 -5.81
N ALA A 68 -6.22 -15.45 -7.12
CA ALA A 68 -5.08 -15.99 -7.86
C ALA A 68 -3.73 -15.39 -7.42
N ALA A 69 -3.69 -14.11 -7.09
CA ALA A 69 -2.50 -13.44 -6.58
C ALA A 69 -2.18 -13.89 -5.15
N GLU A 70 -3.20 -14.02 -4.30
CA GLU A 70 -3.06 -14.60 -2.95
C GLU A 70 -2.54 -16.04 -3.01
N ALA A 71 -3.14 -16.90 -3.84
CA ALA A 71 -2.70 -18.28 -4.02
C ALA A 71 -1.26 -18.39 -4.55
N ARG A 72 -0.83 -17.43 -5.37
CA ARG A 72 0.56 -17.35 -5.83
C ARG A 72 1.50 -16.90 -4.70
N ALA A 73 1.08 -15.97 -3.86
CA ALA A 73 1.83 -15.54 -2.69
C ALA A 73 1.97 -16.66 -1.65
N ALA A 74 0.90 -17.42 -1.37
CA ALA A 74 0.94 -18.55 -0.43
C ALA A 74 1.85 -19.72 -0.89
N ARG A 75 2.19 -19.79 -2.18
CA ARG A 75 3.15 -20.77 -2.73
C ARG A 75 4.59 -20.26 -2.68
N PHE A 76 4.78 -18.98 -2.37
CA PHE A 76 6.10 -18.38 -2.28
C PHE A 76 6.73 -18.76 -0.94
N ALA A 77 7.81 -19.55 -1.00
CA ALA A 77 8.59 -19.88 0.18
C ALA A 77 9.55 -18.72 0.50
N ALA A 78 9.10 -17.78 1.32
CA ALA A 78 9.95 -16.72 1.83
C ALA A 78 11.07 -17.30 2.74
N PRO A 79 12.28 -16.72 2.76
CA PRO A 79 13.28 -17.09 3.76
C PRO A 79 12.75 -16.82 5.17
N PRO A 80 13.26 -17.53 6.20
CA PRO A 80 12.81 -17.35 7.59
C PRO A 80 13.11 -15.95 8.14
N SER A 81 14.11 -15.26 7.58
CA SER A 81 14.41 -13.87 7.89
C SER A 81 14.89 -13.12 6.65
N TYR A 82 14.69 -11.80 6.65
CA TYR A 82 15.16 -10.90 5.61
C TYR A 82 15.22 -9.47 6.18
N ASP A 83 16.27 -8.72 5.82
CA ASP A 83 16.51 -7.38 6.37
C ASP A 83 17.09 -6.45 5.31
N LEU A 84 16.31 -5.46 4.87
CA LEU A 84 16.75 -4.48 3.87
C LEU A 84 17.93 -3.62 4.32
N ARG A 85 18.23 -3.52 5.64
CA ARG A 85 19.43 -2.84 6.15
C ARG A 85 20.68 -3.54 5.63
N SER A 86 20.71 -4.87 5.73
CA SER A 86 21.84 -5.69 5.27
C SER A 86 22.00 -5.68 3.75
N GLU A 87 20.92 -5.40 3.03
CA GLU A 87 20.91 -5.31 1.56
C GLU A 87 21.29 -3.92 1.03
N GLY A 88 21.49 -2.92 1.91
CA GLY A 88 21.78 -1.53 1.51
C GLY A 88 20.62 -0.87 0.77
N ARG A 89 19.38 -1.20 1.18
CA ARG A 89 18.14 -0.77 0.50
C ARG A 89 17.27 0.14 1.36
N LEU A 90 17.86 0.84 2.33
CA LEU A 90 17.17 1.80 3.19
C LEU A 90 17.95 3.12 3.26
N SER A 91 17.20 4.22 3.25
CA SER A 91 17.66 5.55 3.57
C SER A 91 17.68 5.75 5.09
N ALA A 92 18.21 6.88 5.54
CA ALA A 92 18.19 7.23 6.96
C ALA A 92 16.75 7.43 7.45
N VAL A 93 16.49 7.09 8.72
CA VAL A 93 15.23 7.45 9.39
C VAL A 93 15.24 8.96 9.64
N LYS A 94 14.18 9.65 9.23
CA LYS A 94 13.99 11.10 9.37
C LYS A 94 13.00 11.43 10.49
N ASP A 95 12.95 12.70 10.87
CA ASP A 95 12.10 13.19 11.96
C ASP A 95 10.91 14.01 11.41
N GLN A 96 9.69 13.50 11.61
CA GLN A 96 8.45 14.20 11.23
C GLN A 96 8.06 15.31 12.22
N GLY A 97 8.77 15.42 13.35
CA GLY A 97 8.49 16.37 14.42
C GLY A 97 7.14 16.11 15.09
N PRO A 98 6.47 17.17 15.58
CA PRO A 98 5.17 17.04 16.27
C PRO A 98 4.00 16.87 15.30
N TRP A 99 4.25 16.70 14.00
CA TRP A 99 3.25 16.76 12.96
C TRP A 99 2.71 15.37 12.59
N ASN A 100 1.49 15.37 12.07
CA ASN A 100 0.70 14.21 11.70
C ASN A 100 0.93 13.82 10.24
N THR A 101 2.19 13.64 9.89
CA THR A 101 2.65 13.45 8.50
C THR A 101 3.33 12.10 8.27
N CYS A 102 3.30 11.18 9.24
CA CYS A 102 3.88 9.83 9.12
C CYS A 102 3.49 9.10 7.82
N TRP A 103 2.28 9.34 7.29
CA TRP A 103 1.83 8.80 6.01
C TRP A 103 2.73 9.23 4.83
N ALA A 104 3.23 10.47 4.83
CA ALA A 104 4.15 10.97 3.81
C ALA A 104 5.54 10.36 3.98
N PHE A 105 6.04 10.26 5.21
CA PHE A 105 7.34 9.65 5.54
C PHE A 105 7.39 8.18 5.15
N ALA A 106 6.39 7.39 5.55
CA ALA A 106 6.33 5.96 5.24
C ALA A 106 6.30 5.70 3.72
N ASN A 107 5.51 6.48 2.96
CA ASN A 107 5.45 6.32 1.51
C ASN A 107 6.72 6.81 0.81
N THR A 108 7.37 7.88 1.31
CA THR A 108 8.61 8.39 0.74
C THR A 108 9.74 7.39 0.95
N ALA A 109 9.89 6.83 2.16
CA ALA A 109 10.84 5.76 2.45
C ALA A 109 10.63 4.50 1.59
N ALA A 110 9.37 4.13 1.30
CA ALA A 110 9.06 3.01 0.39
C ALA A 110 9.55 3.29 -1.06
N VAL A 111 9.35 4.52 -1.55
CA VAL A 111 9.84 4.94 -2.87
C VAL A 111 11.37 4.95 -2.91
N GLU A 112 12.01 5.52 -1.90
CA GLU A 112 13.47 5.53 -1.74
C GLU A 112 14.05 4.11 -1.77
N SER A 113 13.49 3.21 -0.94
CA SER A 113 13.91 1.80 -0.86
C SER A 113 13.80 1.06 -2.20
N LYS A 114 12.78 1.35 -3.02
CA LYS A 114 12.63 0.75 -4.34
C LYS A 114 13.74 1.18 -5.31
N LEU A 115 14.26 2.40 -5.16
CA LEU A 115 15.33 2.92 -6.00
C LEU A 115 16.71 2.37 -5.60
N MET A 116 16.87 1.92 -4.36
CA MET A 116 18.13 1.36 -3.88
C MET A 116 18.28 -0.14 -4.21
N PRO A 117 19.51 -0.58 -4.56
CA PRO A 117 20.77 0.19 -4.52
C PRO A 117 21.10 0.95 -5.82
N ALA A 118 20.25 0.89 -6.84
CA ALA A 118 20.53 1.48 -8.16
C ALA A 118 20.68 3.01 -8.13
N SER A 119 19.99 3.68 -7.21
CA SER A 119 20.19 5.09 -6.85
C SER A 119 20.63 5.11 -5.38
N PRO A 120 21.93 5.27 -5.08
CA PRO A 120 22.40 5.30 -3.70
C PRO A 120 21.93 6.58 -3.01
N GLU A 121 21.53 6.43 -1.75
CA GLU A 121 21.20 7.52 -0.82
C GLU A 121 20.20 8.56 -1.39
N PRO A 122 19.03 8.11 -1.89
CA PRO A 122 17.97 9.07 -2.23
C PRO A 122 17.48 9.73 -0.94
N ASP A 123 17.25 11.04 -1.02
CA ASP A 123 16.72 11.86 0.07
C ASP A 123 15.66 12.80 -0.51
N PHE A 124 14.41 12.34 -0.49
CA PHE A 124 13.28 13.04 -1.07
C PHE A 124 12.45 13.77 -0.03
N SER A 125 11.82 14.87 -0.45
CA SER A 125 11.05 15.74 0.42
C SER A 125 9.68 15.17 0.77
N GLU A 126 9.52 14.78 2.03
CA GLU A 126 8.23 14.48 2.63
C GLU A 126 7.32 15.73 2.67
N ASP A 127 7.90 16.91 2.87
CA ASP A 127 7.16 18.18 2.93
C ASP A 127 6.46 18.49 1.60
N ASN A 128 7.13 18.15 0.49
CA ASN A 128 6.55 18.27 -0.84
C ASN A 128 5.35 17.34 -1.02
N VAL A 129 5.43 16.11 -0.51
CA VAL A 129 4.33 15.15 -0.53
C VAL A 129 3.15 15.68 0.28
N VAL A 130 3.39 16.21 1.49
CA VAL A 130 2.36 16.79 2.36
C VAL A 130 1.66 17.97 1.69
N ARG A 131 2.44 18.98 1.24
CA ARG A 131 1.91 20.20 0.63
C ARG A 131 1.22 19.97 -0.70
N ARG A 132 1.75 19.04 -1.50
CA ARG A 132 1.32 18.83 -2.88
C ARG A 132 0.58 17.51 -3.04
N SER A 133 0.10 16.86 -1.98
CA SER A 133 -0.84 15.74 -2.12
C SER A 133 -2.10 16.13 -2.90
N GLY A 134 -2.56 17.38 -2.70
CA GLY A 134 -3.75 17.93 -3.36
C GLY A 134 -5.05 17.71 -2.60
N TYR A 135 -5.00 17.16 -1.38
CA TYR A 135 -6.17 16.83 -0.56
C TYR A 135 -6.56 17.95 0.41
N PHE A 136 -5.60 18.77 0.82
CA PHE A 136 -5.79 19.78 1.87
C PHE A 136 -5.37 21.18 1.42
N SER A 137 -6.13 22.18 1.85
CA SER A 137 -5.97 23.57 1.39
C SER A 137 -5.29 24.48 2.41
N THR A 138 -5.41 24.18 3.71
CA THR A 138 -4.77 24.93 4.79
C THR A 138 -3.55 24.21 5.34
N MET A 139 -2.71 24.95 6.08
CA MET A 139 -1.57 24.41 6.81
C MET A 139 -2.05 23.36 7.84
N ASP A 140 -2.93 23.74 8.75
CA ASP A 140 -3.43 22.86 9.82
C ASP A 140 -3.98 21.53 9.27
N GLN A 141 -4.73 21.57 8.17
CA GLN A 141 -5.23 20.35 7.53
C GLN A 141 -4.11 19.43 7.03
N ARG A 142 -3.04 20.01 6.48
CA ARG A 142 -1.93 19.24 5.89
C ARG A 142 -1.07 18.57 6.95
N TYR A 143 -0.88 19.24 8.09
CA TYR A 143 0.10 18.83 9.09
C TYR A 143 -0.52 18.26 10.36
N ASP A 144 -1.80 18.52 10.66
CA ASP A 144 -2.41 18.10 11.92
C ASP A 144 -3.49 17.02 11.74
N TRP A 145 -4.10 16.87 10.57
CA TRP A 145 -5.26 15.97 10.39
C TRP A 145 -4.88 14.53 10.07
N GLY A 146 -3.60 14.25 9.83
CA GLY A 146 -3.16 12.93 9.38
C GLY A 146 -3.40 12.69 7.90
N GLY A 147 -3.22 11.45 7.47
CA GLY A 147 -3.46 11.03 6.09
C GLY A 147 -3.41 9.53 5.89
N TRP A 148 -3.60 9.10 4.66
CA TRP A 148 -3.64 7.69 4.24
C TRP A 148 -2.82 7.50 2.95
N ASP A 149 -2.45 6.26 2.63
CA ASP A 149 -1.51 5.98 1.52
C ASP A 149 -1.98 6.55 0.17
N PHE A 150 -3.29 6.51 -0.14
CA PHE A 150 -3.79 7.03 -1.41
C PHE A 150 -3.46 8.52 -1.64
N MET A 151 -3.23 9.31 -0.59
CA MET A 151 -2.78 10.70 -0.75
C MET A 151 -1.38 10.78 -1.35
N ALA A 152 -0.45 9.97 -0.83
CA ALA A 152 0.91 9.88 -1.37
C ALA A 152 0.91 9.23 -2.75
N VAL A 153 0.12 8.18 -2.95
CA VAL A 153 -0.02 7.51 -4.25
C VAL A 153 -0.52 8.49 -5.30
N ALA A 154 -1.53 9.31 -5.01
CA ALA A 154 -2.02 10.32 -5.93
C ALA A 154 -0.92 11.34 -6.30
N TYR A 155 -0.14 11.81 -5.33
CA TYR A 155 1.02 12.69 -5.55
C TYR A 155 2.06 12.06 -6.49
N PHE A 156 2.47 10.83 -6.23
CA PHE A 156 3.46 10.13 -7.04
C PHE A 156 2.94 9.74 -8.42
N ALA A 157 1.71 9.23 -8.51
CA ALA A 157 1.10 8.76 -9.75
C ALA A 157 0.81 9.89 -10.74
N ARG A 158 0.55 11.11 -10.25
CA ARG A 158 0.39 12.31 -11.09
C ARG A 158 1.72 13.04 -11.37
N TRP A 159 2.85 12.42 -11.01
CA TRP A 159 4.21 12.93 -11.22
C TRP A 159 4.47 14.31 -10.62
N ALA A 160 3.84 14.62 -9.49
CA ALA A 160 4.07 15.88 -8.78
C ALA A 160 5.46 15.95 -8.13
N GLY A 161 6.05 14.78 -7.86
CA GLY A 161 7.43 14.57 -7.44
C GLY A 161 7.80 13.07 -7.53
N PRO A 162 8.79 12.59 -6.74
CA PRO A 162 9.43 13.28 -5.61
C PRO A 162 10.33 14.44 -6.05
N VAL A 163 10.56 15.36 -5.11
CA VAL A 163 11.58 16.42 -5.16
C VAL A 163 12.64 16.08 -4.10
N ASP A 164 13.90 16.51 -4.26
CA ASP A 164 14.91 16.28 -3.22
C ASP A 164 14.62 17.10 -1.97
N GLU A 165 14.95 16.56 -0.79
CA GLU A 165 14.81 17.25 0.50
C GLU A 165 15.58 18.58 0.51
N SER A 166 16.77 18.63 -0.07
CA SER A 166 17.56 19.87 -0.19
C SER A 166 16.89 21.01 -0.97
N ALA A 167 15.90 20.70 -1.82
CA ALA A 167 15.17 21.68 -2.61
C ALA A 167 13.83 22.09 -1.98
N ASP A 168 13.28 21.24 -1.10
CA ASP A 168 12.07 21.51 -0.34
C ASP A 168 12.20 20.91 1.08
N PRO A 169 12.99 21.53 1.96
CA PRO A 169 13.24 20.99 3.28
C PRO A 169 11.95 20.83 4.08
N TYR A 170 11.96 19.93 5.06
CA TYR A 170 10.87 19.74 6.01
C TYR A 170 10.80 20.88 7.04
N ASP A 171 10.47 22.08 6.53
CA ASP A 171 10.43 23.35 7.27
C ASP A 171 9.08 24.07 7.15
N HIS A 172 8.13 23.47 6.43
CA HIS A 172 6.79 23.98 6.24
C HIS A 172 6.67 25.24 5.36
N ALA A 173 7.69 25.55 4.57
CA ALA A 173 7.68 26.68 3.64
C ALA A 173 6.78 26.47 2.40
N ALA A 174 7.03 27.19 1.31
CA ALA A 174 6.31 26.98 0.06
C ALA A 174 6.94 25.81 -0.70
N GLY A 175 6.13 24.83 -1.12
CA GLY A 175 6.63 23.61 -1.75
C GLY A 175 7.33 23.85 -3.09
N ALA A 176 8.41 23.13 -3.33
CA ALA A 176 9.17 23.26 -4.57
C ALA A 176 8.57 22.43 -5.73
N ASN A 177 9.01 22.77 -6.94
CA ASN A 177 8.80 21.95 -8.15
C ASN A 177 10.15 21.34 -8.56
N GLY A 178 10.11 20.34 -9.44
CA GLY A 178 11.34 19.72 -9.97
C GLY A 178 11.37 18.23 -9.74
N THR A 179 10.36 17.53 -10.26
CA THR A 179 10.22 16.08 -10.12
C THR A 179 11.48 15.34 -10.57
N ARG A 180 12.07 14.54 -9.68
CA ARG A 180 13.31 13.79 -9.92
C ARG A 180 13.09 12.41 -10.51
N LYS A 181 11.94 11.79 -10.21
CA LYS A 181 11.57 10.44 -10.64
C LYS A 181 10.07 10.39 -10.96
N HIS A 182 9.68 9.51 -11.88
CA HIS A 182 8.27 9.28 -12.21
C HIS A 182 7.87 7.88 -11.81
N VAL A 183 7.02 7.74 -10.79
CA VAL A 183 6.46 6.44 -10.40
C VAL A 183 5.63 5.88 -11.57
N GLN A 184 5.93 4.64 -11.96
CA GLN A 184 5.29 3.96 -13.09
C GLN A 184 4.21 2.98 -12.67
N GLY A 185 4.18 2.58 -11.40
CA GLY A 185 3.20 1.66 -10.88
C GLY A 185 3.27 1.62 -9.37
N VAL A 186 2.13 1.38 -8.75
CA VAL A 186 1.98 1.20 -7.31
C VAL A 186 1.21 -0.09 -7.09
N VAL A 187 1.70 -0.93 -6.18
CA VAL A 187 0.98 -2.10 -5.70
C VAL A 187 0.36 -1.73 -4.36
N MET A 188 -0.95 -1.57 -4.34
CA MET A 188 -1.73 -1.45 -3.11
C MET A 188 -2.20 -2.85 -2.71
N VAL A 189 -2.11 -3.19 -1.44
CA VAL A 189 -2.63 -4.45 -0.88
C VAL A 189 -3.56 -4.16 0.29
N PRO A 190 -4.54 -5.04 0.58
CA PRO A 190 -5.33 -4.95 1.79
C PRO A 190 -4.45 -4.98 3.02
N GLY A 191 -4.97 -4.43 4.12
CA GLY A 191 -4.47 -4.75 5.45
C GLY A 191 -4.57 -6.26 5.71
N ARG A 192 -3.79 -6.72 6.68
CA ARG A 192 -3.73 -8.14 7.02
C ARG A 192 -5.09 -8.62 7.52
N SER A 193 -5.55 -9.76 6.99
CA SER A 193 -6.78 -10.39 7.47
C SER A 193 -6.58 -11.15 8.79
N HIS A 194 -5.35 -11.60 9.05
CA HIS A 194 -4.98 -12.39 10.23
C HIS A 194 -3.50 -12.21 10.59
N PHE A 195 -3.13 -12.46 11.86
CA PHE A 195 -1.75 -12.34 12.35
C PHE A 195 -0.76 -13.36 11.77
N THR A 196 -1.20 -14.27 10.89
CA THR A 196 -0.35 -15.17 10.10
C THR A 196 -0.34 -14.87 8.61
N ASP A 197 -1.17 -13.93 8.14
CA ASP A 197 -1.27 -13.55 6.72
C ASP A 197 -0.11 -12.62 6.36
N ASN A 198 1.07 -13.21 6.13
CA ASN A 198 2.33 -12.50 5.92
C ASN A 198 2.99 -12.78 4.57
N ASP A 199 2.61 -13.86 3.88
CA ASP A 199 3.35 -14.35 2.70
C ASP A 199 3.39 -13.32 1.57
N LEU A 200 2.26 -12.64 1.31
CA LEU A 200 2.21 -11.58 0.32
C LEU A 200 3.09 -10.39 0.72
N LEU A 201 3.09 -9.99 1.99
CA LEU A 201 3.90 -8.87 2.48
C LEU A 201 5.39 -9.18 2.37
N LYS A 202 5.82 -10.35 2.84
CA LYS A 202 7.21 -10.83 2.73
C LYS A 202 7.68 -10.85 1.28
N ARG A 203 6.84 -11.37 0.38
CA ARG A 203 7.13 -11.39 -1.06
C ARG A 203 7.28 -9.99 -1.63
N LEU A 204 6.38 -9.06 -1.29
CA LEU A 204 6.45 -7.68 -1.76
C LEU A 204 7.71 -6.98 -1.26
N VAL A 205 8.11 -7.22 -0.01
CA VAL A 205 9.33 -6.64 0.56
C VAL A 205 10.59 -7.13 -0.18
N LEU A 206 10.66 -8.42 -0.52
CA LEU A 206 11.76 -8.96 -1.33
C LEU A 206 11.80 -8.35 -2.73
N GLU A 207 10.66 -8.39 -3.43
CA GLU A 207 10.57 -7.98 -4.84
C GLU A 207 10.68 -6.46 -5.02
N ASN A 208 10.26 -5.67 -4.02
CA ASN A 208 10.06 -4.23 -4.18
C ASN A 208 10.79 -3.34 -3.16
N GLY A 209 11.32 -3.89 -2.08
CA GLY A 209 11.90 -3.07 -1.00
C GLY A 209 10.85 -2.71 0.03
N ALA A 210 11.06 -1.62 0.78
CA ALA A 210 10.23 -1.27 1.92
C ALA A 210 8.75 -1.06 1.51
N LEU A 211 7.85 -1.47 2.39
CA LEU A 211 6.40 -1.40 2.19
C LEU A 211 5.78 -0.46 3.21
N SER A 212 5.09 0.60 2.77
CA SER A 212 4.29 1.46 3.65
C SER A 212 3.17 0.64 4.30
N ALA A 213 2.99 0.78 5.61
CA ALA A 213 1.94 0.12 6.37
C ALA A 213 1.44 1.02 7.51
N GLY A 214 0.15 0.92 7.82
CA GLY A 214 -0.39 1.50 9.04
C GLY A 214 -0.27 0.54 10.22
N MET A 215 -0.13 1.09 11.42
CA MET A 215 -0.19 0.38 12.68
C MET A 215 -0.91 1.23 13.72
N TYR A 216 -1.42 0.59 14.77
CA TYR A 216 -1.74 1.29 16.00
C TYR A 216 -0.48 1.44 16.84
N PHE A 217 -0.25 2.64 17.37
CA PHE A 217 0.86 2.99 18.22
C PHE A 217 0.35 3.87 19.37
N ASP A 218 0.65 3.46 20.60
CA ASP A 218 0.35 4.25 21.79
C ASP A 218 1.65 4.38 22.58
N PRO A 219 2.24 5.59 22.66
CA PRO A 219 3.49 5.83 23.35
C PRO A 219 3.35 5.75 24.88
N ASP A 220 2.14 5.97 25.41
CA ASP A 220 1.87 5.91 26.85
C ASP A 220 1.52 4.48 27.30
N TRP A 221 1.39 3.55 26.35
CA TRP A 221 1.12 2.16 26.61
C TRP A 221 2.39 1.33 26.80
N SER A 222 2.34 0.45 27.81
CA SER A 222 3.46 -0.32 28.33
C SER A 222 4.20 -1.29 27.38
N PRO A 223 3.69 -1.78 26.23
CA PRO A 223 4.41 -2.80 25.46
C PRO A 223 5.47 -2.24 24.50
N TYR A 224 5.62 -0.91 24.39
CA TYR A 224 6.78 -0.33 23.72
C TYR A 224 7.99 -0.38 24.64
N ASN A 225 9.02 -1.14 24.25
CA ASN A 225 10.29 -1.17 24.96
C ASN A 225 11.39 -0.69 24.01
N GLU A 226 11.96 0.47 24.32
CA GLU A 226 13.05 1.08 23.56
C GLU A 226 14.38 0.30 23.68
N TYR A 227 14.52 -0.52 24.73
CA TYR A 227 15.73 -1.29 25.02
C TYR A 227 15.39 -2.75 25.35
N THR A 228 15.23 -3.57 24.32
CA THR A 228 14.87 -4.99 24.47
C THR A 228 16.08 -5.90 24.57
N ASP A 229 17.29 -5.37 24.40
CA ASP A 229 18.54 -6.09 24.55
C ASP A 229 19.68 -5.24 25.09
N ASP A 230 20.77 -5.92 25.47
CA ASP A 230 21.98 -5.30 26.03
C ASP A 230 22.73 -4.40 25.02
N THR A 231 22.36 -4.46 23.73
CA THR A 231 22.96 -3.61 22.70
C THR A 231 22.29 -2.25 22.63
N GLY A 232 21.03 -2.15 23.10
CA GLY A 232 20.19 -0.96 22.96
C GLY A 232 19.87 -0.61 21.50
N LEU A 233 20.01 -1.57 20.59
CA LEU A 233 19.76 -1.39 19.16
C LEU A 233 18.38 -1.91 18.73
N HIS A 234 17.68 -2.60 19.63
CA HIS A 234 16.40 -3.23 19.33
C HIS A 234 15.31 -2.70 20.26
N ALA A 235 14.27 -2.16 19.64
CA ALA A 235 13.00 -1.89 20.28
C ALA A 235 11.95 -2.90 19.81
N THR A 236 10.98 -3.22 20.66
CA THR A 236 9.84 -4.07 20.31
C THR A 236 8.53 -3.38 20.64
N TYR A 237 7.52 -3.69 19.83
CA TYR A 237 6.15 -3.25 20.03
C TYR A 237 5.18 -4.38 19.68
N TYR A 238 4.17 -4.59 20.52
CA TYR A 238 3.09 -5.52 20.25
C TYR A 238 1.76 -4.97 20.77
N SER A 239 0.75 -4.88 19.89
CA SER A 239 -0.63 -4.61 20.28
C SER A 239 -1.48 -5.87 20.10
N PRO A 240 -1.98 -6.48 21.19
CA PRO A 240 -2.98 -7.56 21.10
C PRO A 240 -4.39 -7.08 20.71
N GLN A 241 -4.64 -5.78 20.66
CA GLN A 241 -5.97 -5.21 20.42
C GLN A 241 -6.17 -4.87 18.94
N TRP A 242 -7.41 -5.02 18.46
CA TRP A 242 -7.82 -4.65 17.10
C TRP A 242 -8.23 -3.18 17.09
N GLU A 243 -7.24 -2.30 17.22
CA GLU A 243 -7.43 -0.85 17.19
C GLU A 243 -7.26 -0.28 15.78
N ASN A 244 -7.85 0.89 15.55
CA ASN A 244 -7.68 1.62 14.30
C ASN A 244 -6.21 2.05 14.12
N GLU A 245 -5.71 1.95 12.88
CA GLU A 245 -4.37 2.45 12.58
C GLU A 245 -4.29 3.95 12.87
N ASN A 246 -3.20 4.34 13.52
CA ASN A 246 -3.00 5.71 13.95
C ASN A 246 -1.59 6.21 13.59
N HIS A 247 -0.63 5.32 13.30
CA HIS A 247 0.72 5.66 12.86
C HIS A 247 1.12 4.92 11.57
N GLY A 248 1.94 5.58 10.74
CA GLY A 248 2.43 5.03 9.46
C GLY A 248 3.90 4.68 9.55
N VAL A 249 4.25 3.45 9.18
CA VAL A 249 5.61 2.92 9.21
C VAL A 249 5.97 2.27 7.88
N THR A 250 7.24 1.88 7.72
CA THR A 250 7.66 0.99 6.63
C THR A 250 8.07 -0.37 7.16
N ILE A 251 7.50 -1.42 6.57
CA ILE A 251 7.95 -2.80 6.77
C ILE A 251 9.21 -2.98 5.92
N VAL A 252 10.33 -3.24 6.59
CA VAL A 252 11.64 -3.34 5.96
C VAL A 252 12.26 -4.74 6.00
N GLY A 253 11.56 -5.69 6.63
CA GLY A 253 12.09 -7.03 6.85
C GLY A 253 11.23 -7.83 7.82
N TRP A 254 11.71 -9.03 8.16
CA TRP A 254 11.12 -9.91 9.17
C TRP A 254 12.17 -10.89 9.71
N ASP A 255 11.84 -11.49 10.86
CA ASP A 255 12.52 -12.66 11.42
C ASP A 255 11.46 -13.55 12.08
N ASP A 256 11.20 -14.72 11.49
CA ASP A 256 10.20 -15.68 11.97
C ASP A 256 10.60 -16.35 13.29
N ALA A 257 11.88 -16.28 13.64
CA ALA A 257 12.42 -16.78 14.90
C ALA A 257 12.71 -15.66 15.89
N TYR A 258 12.21 -14.44 15.66
CA TYR A 258 12.44 -13.33 16.57
C TYR A 258 11.91 -13.69 17.99
N PRO A 259 12.75 -13.62 19.03
CA PRO A 259 12.39 -14.21 20.32
C PRO A 259 11.22 -13.47 20.97
N ARG A 260 10.16 -14.20 21.31
CA ARG A 260 8.94 -13.63 21.91
C ARG A 260 9.19 -12.97 23.28
N ASP A 261 10.19 -13.45 24.01
CA ASP A 261 10.59 -12.95 25.32
C ASP A 261 11.26 -11.57 25.26
N ARG A 262 11.50 -11.04 24.05
CA ARG A 262 11.90 -9.65 23.83
C ARG A 262 10.74 -8.67 23.98
N PHE A 263 9.50 -9.12 23.78
CA PHE A 263 8.31 -8.29 23.98
C PHE A 263 7.97 -8.24 25.47
N GLN A 264 7.71 -7.05 25.99
CA GLN A 264 7.37 -6.83 27.41
C GLN A 264 5.86 -6.63 27.57
N GLY A 265 5.35 -6.88 28.79
CA GLY A 265 3.92 -6.74 29.15
C GLY A 265 3.22 -8.09 29.40
N GLU A 266 1.95 -8.07 29.84
CA GLU A 266 1.18 -9.29 30.18
C GLU A 266 0.95 -10.26 28.99
N HIS A 267 1.44 -9.91 27.80
CA HIS A 267 1.25 -10.64 26.55
C HIS A 267 2.57 -11.00 25.83
N GLY A 268 3.73 -10.77 26.45
CA GLY A 268 5.07 -11.22 25.99
C GLY A 268 5.42 -12.65 26.37
#